data_AF-A0A3M1MTG9-F1
#
_entry.id   AF-A0A3M1MTG9-F1
#
_cell.length_a   1.000
_cell.length_b   1.000
_cell.length_c   1.000
_cell.angle_alpha   90.00
_cell.angle_beta   90.00
_cell.angle_gamma   90.00
#
_symmetry.space_group_name_H-M   'P 1'
#
loop_
_entity.id
_entity.type
_entity.pdbx_description
1 polymer ?
#
loop_
_entity_poly.entity_id
_entity_poly.type
_entity_poly.pdbx_seq_one_letter_code
_entity_poly.pdbx_strand_id
1 'polypeptide(L)'
;MKKTAFLPFHAINEFMLNEYRTQVVRRALQHTRSLPPDLARKFGNLTKKLVKVPGFRDARKAPVAVRVQPTIKAFEKHPEFTALLLAAWANSLPELRQQVHDLLTSRGWELLPPEADRTALPGFLTVWPAGEHFDVIVAAFREAYPQSEASDDDVSLMTVWLGGRLPYQQEGETDSPIGDEAPLEA
;
A
#
# COMPACT_ATOMS: atom_id res chain seq x y z
N MET A 1 21.40 -3.94 18.06
CA MET A 1 19.93 -3.80 17.92
C MET A 1 19.65 -3.18 16.57
N LYS A 2 19.07 -3.93 15.61
CA LYS A 2 18.64 -3.36 14.32
C LYS A 2 17.50 -2.37 14.61
N LYS A 3 17.67 -1.10 14.26
CA LYS A 3 16.60 -0.10 14.37
C LYS A 3 15.58 -0.42 13.28
N THR A 4 14.38 -0.86 13.67
CA THR A 4 13.27 -1.03 12.73
C THR A 4 12.83 0.36 12.24
N ALA A 5 13.23 0.72 11.02
CA ALA A 5 12.80 1.95 10.39
C ALA A 5 11.43 1.74 9.74
N PHE A 6 10.55 2.74 9.90
CA PHE A 6 9.24 2.75 9.25
C PHE A 6 9.19 3.90 8.24
N LEU A 7 8.77 3.58 7.02
CA LEU A 7 8.43 4.57 6.01
C LEU A 7 6.95 4.96 6.18
N PRO A 8 6.62 6.26 6.15
CA PRO A 8 5.23 6.71 6.22
C PRO A 8 4.44 6.16 5.01
N PHE A 9 3.15 5.87 5.19
CA PHE A 9 2.34 5.22 4.14
C PHE A 9 2.36 5.91 2.77
N HIS A 10 2.46 7.25 2.71
CA HIS A 10 2.57 7.94 1.42
C HIS A 10 3.86 7.64 0.64
N ALA A 11 4.86 6.96 1.24
CA ALA A 11 6.06 6.51 0.53
C ALA A 11 5.73 5.49 -0.58
N ILE A 12 4.59 4.80 -0.50
CA ILE A 12 4.10 3.91 -1.57
C ILE A 12 4.02 4.63 -2.93
N ASN A 13 3.82 5.95 -2.93
CA ASN A 13 3.67 6.72 -4.17
C ASN A 13 4.91 6.66 -5.06
N GLU A 14 6.10 6.44 -4.49
CA GLU A 14 7.36 6.27 -5.23
C GLU A 14 7.39 4.97 -6.04
N PHE A 15 6.58 3.99 -5.64
CA PHE A 15 6.48 2.66 -6.27
C PHE A 15 5.22 2.52 -7.14
N MET A 16 4.44 3.59 -7.32
CA MET A 16 3.18 3.56 -8.06
C MET A 16 3.24 4.40 -9.32
N LEU A 17 2.88 3.80 -10.46
CA LEU A 17 2.61 4.53 -11.69
C LEU A 17 1.43 5.49 -11.50
N ASN A 18 1.47 6.65 -12.15
CA ASN A 18 0.46 7.71 -11.99
C ASN A 18 -0.95 7.24 -12.42
N GLU A 19 -1.02 6.48 -13.51
CA GLU A 19 -2.25 5.90 -14.04
C GLU A 19 -2.82 4.87 -13.07
N TYR A 20 -1.96 4.01 -12.52
CA TYR A 20 -2.37 3.01 -11.53
C TYR A 20 -2.82 3.66 -10.22
N ARG A 21 -2.11 4.68 -9.73
CA ARG A 21 -2.54 5.51 -8.58
C ARG A 21 -3.95 6.07 -8.78
N THR A 22 -4.23 6.56 -9.99
CA THR A 22 -5.56 7.06 -10.36
C THR A 22 -6.62 5.96 -10.28
N GLN A 23 -6.31 4.74 -10.73
CA GLN A 23 -7.21 3.59 -10.65
C GLN A 23 -7.51 3.20 -9.20
N VAL A 24 -6.47 3.07 -8.36
CA VAL A 24 -6.59 2.76 -6.93
C VAL A 24 -7.48 3.76 -6.21
N VAL A 25 -7.21 5.06 -6.40
CA VAL A 25 -8.02 6.14 -5.79
C VAL A 25 -9.46 6.09 -6.29
N ARG A 26 -9.68 5.94 -7.59
CA ARG A 26 -11.03 5.86 -8.17
C ARG A 26 -11.81 4.68 -7.59
N ARG A 27 -11.19 3.50 -7.52
CA ARG A 27 -11.81 2.28 -7.00
C ARG A 27 -12.20 2.43 -5.53
N ALA A 28 -11.29 2.94 -4.70
CA ALA A 28 -11.57 3.20 -3.29
C ALA A 28 -12.78 4.14 -3.12
N LEU A 29 -12.84 5.22 -3.91
CA LEU A 29 -13.95 6.17 -3.88
C LEU A 29 -15.29 5.54 -4.30
N GLN A 30 -15.29 4.67 -5.31
CA GLN A 30 -16.49 3.97 -5.80
C GLN A 30 -17.08 3.01 -4.76
N HIS A 31 -16.23 2.39 -3.93
CA HIS A 31 -16.64 1.37 -2.96
C HIS A 31 -16.78 1.91 -1.53
N THR A 32 -16.84 3.23 -1.35
CA THR A 32 -16.99 3.87 -0.02
C THR A 32 -18.24 3.43 0.76
N ARG A 33 -19.30 2.99 0.07
CA ARG A 33 -20.56 2.56 0.69
C ARG A 33 -20.53 1.15 1.27
N SER A 34 -19.60 0.30 0.82
CA SER A 34 -19.45 -1.08 1.29
C SER A 34 -18.36 -1.22 2.36
N LEU A 35 -17.78 -0.10 2.82
CA LEU A 35 -16.73 -0.12 3.82
C LEU A 35 -17.29 -0.48 5.20
N PRO A 36 -16.51 -1.18 6.05
CA PRO A 36 -16.83 -1.36 7.45
C PRO A 36 -17.12 -0.01 8.15
N PRO A 37 -18.07 0.07 9.10
CA PRO A 37 -18.54 1.34 9.66
C PRO A 37 -17.43 2.23 10.23
N ASP A 38 -16.47 1.65 10.94
CA ASP A 38 -15.36 2.40 11.52
C ASP A 38 -14.41 2.95 10.45
N LEU A 39 -14.09 2.16 9.43
CA LEU A 39 -13.28 2.59 8.30
C LEU A 39 -14.00 3.68 7.49
N ALA A 40 -15.29 3.51 7.22
CA ALA A 40 -16.12 4.49 6.52
C ALA A 40 -16.13 5.85 7.27
N ARG A 41 -16.27 5.82 8.60
CA ARG A 41 -16.25 7.01 9.44
C ARG A 41 -14.87 7.70 9.42
N LYS A 42 -13.78 6.96 9.66
CA LYS A 42 -12.41 7.49 9.63
C LYS A 42 -12.10 8.11 8.26
N PHE A 43 -12.34 7.36 7.18
CA PHE A 43 -12.10 7.78 5.80
C PHE A 43 -12.94 9.01 5.42
N GLY A 44 -14.22 9.03 5.80
CA GLY A 44 -15.11 10.16 5.56
C GLY A 44 -14.67 11.44 6.28
N ASN A 45 -14.21 11.34 7.52
CA ASN A 45 -13.72 12.48 8.30
C ASN A 45 -12.46 13.08 7.68
N LEU A 46 -11.45 12.26 7.34
CA LEU A 46 -10.25 12.78 6.68
C LEU A 46 -10.54 13.30 5.27
N THR A 47 -11.44 12.66 4.51
CA THR A 47 -11.86 13.16 3.20
C THR A 47 -12.42 14.57 3.30
N LYS A 48 -13.32 14.83 4.26
CA LYS A 48 -13.89 16.18 4.48
C LYS A 48 -12.81 17.21 4.83
N LYS A 49 -11.81 16.81 5.62
CA LYS A 49 -10.71 17.68 6.06
C LYS A 49 -9.75 18.01 4.92
N LEU A 50 -9.28 16.99 4.19
CA LEU A 50 -8.13 17.06 3.30
C LEU A 50 -8.51 17.24 1.82
N VAL A 51 -9.64 16.70 1.37
CA VAL A 51 -10.04 16.75 -0.04
C VAL A 51 -10.90 17.98 -0.29
N LYS A 52 -10.45 18.86 -1.20
CA LYS A 52 -11.17 20.08 -1.60
C LYS A 52 -11.58 19.98 -3.07
N VAL A 53 -12.88 20.02 -3.32
CA VAL A 53 -13.45 19.97 -4.68
C VAL A 53 -14.13 21.30 -4.96
N PRO A 54 -13.72 22.04 -6.01
CA PRO A 54 -14.37 23.29 -6.40
C PRO A 54 -15.88 23.11 -6.59
N GLY A 55 -16.68 24.04 -6.07
CA GLY A 55 -18.14 23.98 -6.11
C GLY A 55 -18.79 23.08 -5.04
N PHE A 56 -18.02 22.38 -4.21
CA PHE A 56 -18.55 21.51 -3.15
C PHE A 56 -18.05 21.90 -1.76
N ARG A 57 -18.99 22.21 -0.85
CA ARG A 57 -18.68 22.43 0.58
C ARG A 57 -18.25 21.13 1.29
N ASP A 58 -18.76 19.99 0.83
CA ASP A 58 -18.39 18.66 1.31
C ASP A 58 -17.98 17.80 0.12
N ALA A 59 -16.68 17.51 0.02
CA ALA A 59 -16.13 16.72 -1.08
C ALA A 59 -16.78 15.34 -1.22
N ARG A 60 -17.33 14.76 -0.14
CA ARG A 60 -17.98 13.44 -0.18
C ARG A 60 -19.26 13.44 -1.01
N LYS A 61 -19.92 14.59 -1.15
CA LYS A 61 -21.14 14.75 -1.95
C LYS A 61 -20.85 14.98 -3.43
N ALA A 62 -19.59 15.20 -3.80
CA ALA A 62 -19.21 15.39 -5.19
C ALA A 62 -19.20 14.05 -5.97
N PRO A 63 -19.48 14.08 -7.28
CA PRO A 63 -19.31 12.91 -8.13
C PRO A 63 -17.89 12.37 -8.07
N VAL A 64 -17.70 11.04 -8.17
CA VAL A 64 -16.37 10.42 -8.11
C VAL A 64 -15.43 11.05 -9.14
N ALA A 65 -15.90 11.27 -10.38
CA ALA A 65 -15.09 11.80 -11.47
C ALA A 65 -14.35 13.10 -11.14
N VAL A 66 -14.99 14.02 -10.40
CA VAL A 66 -14.38 15.31 -10.02
C VAL A 66 -13.60 15.25 -8.70
N ARG A 67 -13.74 14.15 -7.94
CA ARG A 67 -13.04 13.93 -6.66
C ARG A 67 -11.69 13.26 -6.82
N VAL A 68 -11.48 12.49 -7.90
CA VAL A 68 -10.27 11.68 -8.09
C VAL A 68 -9.01 12.53 -7.95
N GLN A 69 -8.89 13.61 -8.73
CA GLN A 69 -7.69 14.44 -8.74
C GLN A 69 -7.40 15.13 -7.39
N PRO A 70 -8.36 15.79 -6.73
CA PRO A 70 -8.15 16.29 -5.36
C PRO A 70 -7.81 15.21 -4.34
N THR A 71 -8.32 13.98 -4.52
CA THR A 71 -8.04 12.85 -3.62
C THR A 71 -6.62 12.32 -3.82
N ILE A 72 -6.13 12.24 -5.06
CA ILE A 72 -4.74 11.90 -5.37
C ILE A 72 -3.78 12.85 -4.66
N LYS A 73 -4.03 14.17 -4.74
CA LYS A 73 -3.19 15.17 -4.05
C LYS A 73 -3.13 14.96 -2.53
N ALA A 74 -4.22 14.48 -1.91
CA ALA A 74 -4.22 14.15 -0.49
C ALA A 74 -3.51 12.82 -0.21
N PHE A 75 -3.69 11.83 -1.08
CA PHE A 75 -3.04 10.52 -1.03
C PHE A 75 -1.52 10.58 -1.14
N GLU A 76 -0.99 11.54 -1.89
CA GLU A 76 0.45 11.78 -2.05
C GLU A 76 1.10 12.47 -0.85
N LYS A 77 0.31 13.22 -0.05
CA LYS A 77 0.85 14.15 0.95
C LYS A 77 0.59 13.76 2.41
N HIS A 78 -0.40 12.91 2.66
CA HIS A 78 -0.89 12.68 4.02
C HIS A 78 -0.85 11.19 4.37
N PRO A 79 0.13 10.71 5.16
CA PRO A 79 0.31 9.30 5.47
C PRO A 79 -0.95 8.61 6.03
N GLU A 80 -1.63 9.23 7.01
CA GLU A 80 -2.87 8.69 7.58
C GLU A 80 -3.98 8.55 6.53
N PHE A 81 -4.07 9.49 5.59
CA PHE A 81 -5.06 9.43 4.52
C PHE A 81 -4.72 8.34 3.50
N THR A 82 -3.43 8.19 3.17
CA THR A 82 -2.93 7.09 2.33
C THR A 82 -3.30 5.74 2.95
N ALA A 83 -3.08 5.56 4.25
CA ALA A 83 -3.43 4.32 4.95
C ALA A 83 -4.92 3.98 4.86
N LEU A 84 -5.80 4.95 5.16
CA LEU A 84 -7.24 4.75 5.08
C LEU A 84 -7.72 4.51 3.64
N LEU A 85 -7.07 5.15 2.65
CA LEU A 85 -7.41 4.94 1.23
C LEU A 85 -6.99 3.54 0.76
N LEU A 86 -5.79 3.09 1.11
CA LEU A 86 -5.33 1.72 0.82
C LEU A 86 -6.21 0.68 1.52
N ALA A 87 -6.60 0.91 2.78
CA ALA A 87 -7.55 0.05 3.47
C ALA A 87 -8.91 0.00 2.74
N ALA A 88 -9.42 1.15 2.28
CA ALA A 88 -10.66 1.20 1.51
C ALA A 88 -10.54 0.48 0.16
N TRP A 89 -9.42 0.63 -0.54
CA TRP A 89 -9.11 -0.10 -1.77
C TRP A 89 -9.04 -1.61 -1.53
N ALA A 90 -8.30 -2.07 -0.52
CA ALA A 90 -8.18 -3.50 -0.18
C ALA A 90 -9.51 -4.11 0.29
N ASN A 91 -10.42 -3.31 0.87
CA ASN A 91 -11.78 -3.74 1.19
C ASN A 91 -12.70 -3.86 -0.04
N SER A 92 -12.33 -3.27 -1.18
CA SER A 92 -13.06 -3.42 -2.45
C SER A 92 -12.63 -4.65 -3.27
N LEU A 93 -11.70 -5.43 -2.73
CA LEU A 93 -11.04 -6.58 -3.37
C LEU A 93 -10.89 -7.74 -2.36
N PRO A 94 -11.95 -8.21 -1.69
CA PRO A 94 -11.83 -9.19 -0.61
C PRO A 94 -11.28 -10.54 -1.10
N GLU A 95 -11.65 -10.98 -2.30
CA GLU A 95 -11.15 -12.24 -2.88
C GLU A 95 -9.66 -12.16 -3.15
N LEU A 96 -9.19 -11.09 -3.83
CA LEU A 96 -7.77 -10.87 -4.08
C LEU A 96 -6.99 -10.77 -2.77
N ARG A 97 -7.55 -10.09 -1.77
CA ARG A 97 -6.92 -9.94 -0.45
C ARG A 97 -6.70 -11.31 0.20
N GLN A 98 -7.70 -12.20 0.15
CA GLN A 98 -7.57 -13.55 0.68
C GLN A 98 -6.55 -14.36 -0.11
N GLN A 99 -6.61 -14.33 -1.44
CA GLN A 99 -5.68 -15.06 -2.33
C GLN A 99 -4.22 -14.66 -2.09
N VAL A 100 -3.93 -13.35 -1.99
CA VAL A 100 -2.57 -12.87 -1.72
C VAL A 100 -2.15 -13.22 -0.29
N HIS A 101 -3.05 -13.12 0.69
CA HIS A 101 -2.74 -13.54 2.06
C HIS A 101 -2.34 -15.01 2.13
N ASP A 102 -3.12 -15.89 1.50
CA ASP A 102 -2.87 -17.34 1.48
C ASP A 102 -1.56 -17.66 0.75
N LEU A 103 -1.30 -17.02 -0.39
CA LEU A 103 -0.06 -17.15 -1.13
C LEU A 103 1.15 -16.78 -0.26
N LEU A 104 1.16 -15.59 0.33
CA LEU A 104 2.29 -15.12 1.13
C LEU A 104 2.50 -15.99 2.38
N THR A 105 1.42 -16.42 3.04
CA THR A 105 1.49 -17.33 4.18
C THR A 105 2.10 -18.68 3.78
N SER A 106 1.73 -19.23 2.62
CA SER A 106 2.31 -20.48 2.09
C SER A 106 3.81 -20.38 1.80
N ARG A 107 4.30 -19.15 1.57
CA ARG A 107 5.71 -18.81 1.34
C ARG A 107 6.46 -18.44 2.63
N GLY A 108 5.83 -18.60 3.79
CA GLY A 108 6.46 -18.36 5.09
C GLY A 108 6.43 -16.91 5.57
N TRP A 109 5.62 -16.04 4.98
CA TRP A 109 5.46 -14.68 5.48
C TRP A 109 4.66 -14.68 6.78
N GLU A 110 5.18 -14.00 7.80
CA GLU A 110 4.44 -13.73 9.04
C GLU A 110 3.51 -12.52 8.83
N LEU A 111 2.22 -12.80 8.67
CA LEU A 111 1.20 -11.80 8.37
C LEU A 111 0.17 -11.67 9.50
N LEU A 112 -0.32 -10.44 9.68
CA LEU A 112 -1.57 -10.22 10.40
C LEU A 112 -2.74 -10.77 9.57
N PRO A 113 -3.88 -11.13 10.21
CA PRO A 113 -5.09 -11.54 9.49
C PRO A 113 -5.46 -10.59 8.34
N PRO A 114 -6.08 -11.09 7.25
CA PRO A 114 -6.35 -10.26 6.07
C PRO A 114 -7.22 -9.03 6.41
N GLU A 115 -8.14 -9.16 7.38
CA GLU A 115 -9.06 -8.11 7.84
C GLU A 115 -8.46 -7.17 8.90
N ALA A 116 -7.23 -7.40 9.36
CA ALA A 116 -6.62 -6.60 10.42
C ALA A 116 -6.57 -5.10 10.06
N ASP A 117 -6.87 -4.23 11.05
CA ASP A 117 -6.77 -2.78 10.90
C ASP A 117 -5.30 -2.33 10.86
N ARG A 118 -4.72 -2.37 9.66
CA ARG A 118 -3.34 -1.92 9.39
C ARG A 118 -3.18 -0.40 9.42
N THR A 119 -4.28 0.36 9.50
CA THR A 119 -4.23 1.83 9.55
C THR A 119 -3.71 2.35 10.89
N ALA A 120 -3.66 1.48 11.91
CA ALA A 120 -3.08 1.76 13.22
C ALA A 120 -1.55 1.57 13.27
N LEU A 121 -0.94 1.02 12.22
CA LEU A 121 0.51 0.85 12.14
C LEU A 121 1.22 2.19 11.84
N PRO A 122 2.49 2.36 12.25
CA PRO A 122 3.23 3.61 12.02
C PRO A 122 3.62 3.83 10.55
N GLY A 123 3.55 2.80 9.70
CA GLY A 123 3.93 2.85 8.30
C GLY A 123 4.34 1.49 7.75
N PHE A 124 5.13 1.50 6.67
CA PHE A 124 5.73 0.32 6.07
C PHE A 124 7.11 0.02 6.67
N LEU A 125 7.40 -1.25 6.92
CA LEU A 125 8.76 -1.71 7.18
C LEU A 125 9.62 -1.56 5.91
N THR A 126 10.93 -1.34 6.08
CA THR A 126 11.88 -1.16 4.98
C THR A 126 12.50 -2.45 4.47
N VAL A 127 12.41 -3.54 5.24
CA VAL A 127 13.07 -4.81 4.93
C VAL A 127 12.12 -5.74 4.19
N TRP A 128 12.53 -6.13 3.00
CA TRP A 128 11.84 -7.09 2.14
C TRP A 128 12.48 -8.47 2.25
N PRO A 129 11.69 -9.57 2.31
CA PRO A 129 12.25 -10.92 2.43
C PRO A 129 13.21 -11.27 1.29
N ALA A 130 14.30 -11.97 1.63
CA ALA A 130 15.32 -12.36 0.66
C ALA A 130 14.73 -13.28 -0.42
N GLY A 131 15.11 -13.06 -1.68
CA GLY A 131 14.66 -13.89 -2.82
C GLY A 131 13.21 -13.67 -3.24
N GLU A 132 12.48 -12.77 -2.58
CA GLU A 132 11.15 -12.34 -3.01
C GLU A 132 11.27 -11.05 -3.84
N HIS A 133 10.63 -11.05 -5.00
CA HIS A 133 10.50 -9.88 -5.87
C HIS A 133 9.07 -9.82 -6.42
N PHE A 134 8.63 -8.66 -6.89
CA PHE A 134 7.25 -8.52 -7.38
C PHE A 134 6.93 -9.48 -8.52
N ASP A 135 7.86 -9.67 -9.47
CA ASP A 135 7.73 -10.63 -10.57
C ASP A 135 7.63 -12.08 -10.08
N VAL A 136 8.42 -12.47 -9.07
CA VAL A 136 8.36 -13.81 -8.46
C VAL A 136 7.00 -14.03 -7.77
N ILE A 137 6.52 -13.04 -7.02
CA ILE A 137 5.23 -13.12 -6.31
C ILE A 137 4.07 -13.15 -7.30
N VAL A 138 4.10 -12.30 -8.34
CA VAL A 138 3.09 -12.26 -9.40
C VAL A 138 3.07 -13.58 -10.17
N ALA A 139 4.23 -14.12 -10.56
CA ALA A 139 4.30 -15.41 -11.24
C ALA A 139 3.69 -16.54 -10.38
N ALA A 140 4.05 -16.60 -9.10
CA ALA A 140 3.48 -17.57 -8.16
C ALA A 140 1.97 -17.38 -7.97
N PHE A 141 1.49 -16.14 -7.94
CA PHE A 141 0.06 -15.84 -7.86
C PHE A 141 -0.69 -16.34 -9.09
N ARG A 142 -0.15 -16.15 -10.30
CA ARG A 142 -0.77 -16.62 -11.55
C ARG A 142 -0.81 -18.15 -11.64
N GLU A 143 0.20 -18.83 -11.10
CA GLU A 143 0.23 -20.28 -11.02
C GLU A 143 -0.82 -20.82 -10.02
N ALA A 144 -0.93 -20.20 -8.84
CA ALA A 144 -1.86 -20.62 -7.80
C ALA A 144 -3.33 -20.26 -8.11
N TYR A 145 -3.56 -19.13 -8.79
CA TYR A 145 -4.89 -18.59 -9.08
C TYR A 145 -5.06 -18.21 -10.55
N PRO A 146 -4.97 -19.16 -11.50
CA PRO A 146 -4.98 -18.88 -12.94
C PRO A 146 -6.30 -18.29 -13.45
N GLN A 147 -7.37 -18.38 -12.66
CA GLN A 147 -8.69 -17.81 -12.98
C GLN A 147 -8.89 -16.38 -12.43
N SER A 148 -7.91 -15.84 -11.68
CA SER A 148 -8.03 -14.50 -11.10
C SER A 148 -7.85 -13.42 -12.17
N GLU A 149 -8.81 -12.50 -12.24
CA GLU A 149 -8.78 -11.33 -13.14
C GLU A 149 -8.02 -10.13 -12.56
N ALA A 150 -7.47 -10.24 -11.35
CA ALA A 150 -6.68 -9.17 -10.75
C ALA A 150 -5.49 -8.81 -11.64
N SER A 151 -5.09 -7.54 -11.71
CA SER A 151 -3.88 -7.14 -12.44
C SER A 151 -2.61 -7.42 -11.63
N ASP A 152 -1.45 -7.46 -12.29
CA ASP A 152 -0.16 -7.64 -11.61
C ASP A 152 0.14 -6.48 -10.65
N ASP A 153 -0.29 -5.27 -10.99
CA ASP A 153 -0.21 -4.09 -10.12
C ASP A 153 -1.07 -4.27 -8.85
N ASP A 154 -2.30 -4.80 -8.97
CA ASP A 154 -3.18 -5.07 -7.83
C ASP A 154 -2.60 -6.15 -6.91
N VAL A 155 -2.01 -7.20 -7.48
CA VAL A 155 -1.30 -8.24 -6.71
C VAL A 155 -0.11 -7.64 -5.96
N SER A 156 0.69 -6.81 -6.64
CA SER A 156 1.87 -6.16 -6.05
C SER A 156 1.50 -5.20 -4.92
N LEU A 157 0.48 -4.35 -5.14
CA LEU A 157 0.01 -3.43 -4.11
C LEU A 157 -0.63 -4.17 -2.92
N MET A 158 -1.37 -5.24 -3.18
CA MET A 158 -1.97 -6.06 -2.13
C MET A 158 -0.89 -6.77 -1.30
N THR A 159 0.19 -7.22 -1.95
CA THR A 159 1.36 -7.80 -1.28
C THR A 159 2.00 -6.80 -0.33
N VAL A 160 2.25 -5.57 -0.79
CA VAL A 160 2.79 -4.49 0.06
C VAL A 160 1.86 -4.16 1.22
N TRP A 161 0.55 -4.06 0.95
CA TRP A 161 -0.45 -3.75 1.97
C TRP A 161 -0.54 -4.83 3.04
N LEU A 162 -0.63 -6.10 2.65
CA LEU A 162 -0.75 -7.22 3.58
C LEU A 162 0.55 -7.47 4.34
N GLY A 163 1.69 -7.42 3.64
CA GLY A 163 3.03 -7.60 4.20
C GLY A 163 3.53 -6.44 5.05
N GLY A 164 2.87 -5.27 4.95
CA GLY A 164 3.19 -4.07 5.73
C GLY A 164 4.62 -3.57 5.50
N ARG A 165 5.16 -3.76 4.29
CA ARG A 165 6.58 -3.51 3.97
C ARG A 165 6.78 -3.04 2.54
N LEU A 166 7.85 -2.28 2.31
CA LEU A 166 8.28 -1.80 1.00
C LEU A 166 9.67 -2.37 0.66
N PRO A 167 9.97 -2.65 -0.62
CA PRO A 167 11.28 -3.15 -1.05
C PRO A 167 12.33 -2.04 -1.10
N TYR A 168 12.66 -1.48 0.07
CA TYR A 168 13.71 -0.46 0.21
C TYR A 168 15.07 -1.09 0.52
N GLN A 169 15.09 -2.19 1.27
CA GLN A 169 16.27 -2.99 1.59
C GLN A 169 15.91 -4.47 1.44
N GLN A 170 16.77 -5.26 0.79
CA GLN A 170 16.61 -6.70 0.81
C GLN A 170 17.21 -7.29 2.09
N GLU A 171 16.54 -8.29 2.66
CA GLU A 171 17.11 -9.06 3.76
C GLU A 171 18.42 -9.74 3.32
N GLY A 172 19.54 -9.36 3.93
CA GLY A 172 20.88 -9.85 3.57
C GLY A 172 21.78 -8.83 2.88
N GLU A 173 21.25 -7.70 2.42
CA GLU A 173 22.07 -6.54 2.04
C GLU A 173 22.65 -5.92 3.32
N THR A 174 23.87 -6.33 3.63
CA THR A 174 24.67 -5.71 4.69
C THR A 174 25.19 -4.40 4.11
N ASP A 175 24.83 -3.26 4.71
CA ASP A 175 25.55 -2.00 4.51
C ASP A 175 27.04 -2.32 4.69
N SER A 176 27.77 -2.47 3.59
CA SER A 176 29.21 -2.52 3.63
C SER A 176 29.63 -1.11 4.05
N PRO A 177 30.31 -0.94 5.19
CA PRO A 177 30.82 0.37 5.56
C PRO A 177 31.72 0.83 4.41
N ILE A 178 31.35 1.96 3.81
CA ILE A 178 32.17 2.67 2.82
C ILE A 178 33.57 2.79 3.42
N GLY A 179 34.55 2.22 2.71
CA GLY A 179 35.87 1.96 3.22
C GLY A 179 36.53 3.18 3.85
N ASP A 180 37.11 2.97 5.03
CA ASP A 180 38.23 3.77 5.51
C ASP A 180 39.35 3.63 4.48
N GLU A 181 39.46 4.64 3.61
CA GLU A 181 40.63 4.87 2.79
C GLU A 181 41.77 5.29 3.73
N ALA A 182 42.56 4.32 4.21
CA ALA A 182 43.82 4.61 4.87
C ALA A 182 44.87 4.99 3.80
N PRO A 183 45.44 6.21 3.81
CA PRO A 183 46.56 6.50 2.94
C PRO A 183 47.85 5.96 3.58
N LEU A 184 48.40 4.95 2.90
CA LEU A 184 49.81 4.64 2.66
C LEU A 184 50.85 5.38 3.54
N GLU A 185 51.59 4.55 4.28
CA GLU A 185 52.89 4.89 4.88
C GLU A 185 53.85 5.51 3.84
N ALA A 186 54.58 6.54 4.27
CA ALA A 186 55.74 7.11 3.60
C ALA A 186 56.92 7.14 4.57
#